data_AF-A0A0K9XXU9-F1
#
_entry.id   AF-A0A0K9XXU9-F1
#
_cell.length_a   1.000
_cell.length_b   1.000
_cell.length_c   1.000
_cell.angle_alpha   90.00
_cell.angle_beta   90.00
_cell.angle_gamma   90.00
#
_symmetry.space_group_name_H-M   'P 1'
#
loop_
_entity.id
_entity.type
_entity.pdbx_description
1 polymer ?
#
loop_
_entity_poly.entity_id
_entity_poly.type
_entity_poly.pdbx_seq_one_letter_code
_entity_poly.pdbx_strand_id
1 'polypeptide(L)'
;MKYGQFSRKDNIINKILARLGILVTEKIIIKIDHHPDYRISQYRGEEETTYYFNNSWNFENKYSSVVNINVIDKYIFHYDNFKHLSSEYGISFLGYNECGFLQDVMEEHPDAFEEHSFGTETDNFTFNSLNIKTVDNLKHRVYYDGSFDGTSYEISPTDWGVYSILDVIAINIDIDEMPFYKSLLAESYLLLKEKKYKLSHFILYSAFENFINFELDAQDREDRLKDKLNELFCSKFPNLGIHQIYTSTVDLFDNYTIERNAIAHGRGRLDVNEQMVEKSFIFVLTLMSSYSLHSSKFEDLYTKIST
;
A
#
# COMPACT_ATOMS: atom_id res chain seq x y z
N MET A 1 10.61 -4.72 25.67
CA MET A 1 9.35 -3.97 25.45
C MET A 1 8.10 -4.69 26.02
N LYS A 2 7.06 -3.94 26.44
CA LYS A 2 5.71 -4.45 26.83
C LYS A 2 4.67 -4.21 25.72
N TYR A 3 3.51 -4.88 25.77
CA TYR A 3 2.44 -4.73 24.76
C TYR A 3 2.05 -3.27 24.49
N GLY A 4 1.74 -2.50 25.54
CA GLY A 4 1.35 -1.09 25.37
C GLY A 4 2.43 -0.18 24.78
N GLN A 5 3.70 -0.57 24.82
CA GLN A 5 4.79 0.13 24.12
C GLN A 5 4.88 -0.32 22.65
N PHE A 6 4.71 -1.63 22.40
CA PHE A 6 4.68 -2.20 21.06
C PHE A 6 3.51 -1.67 20.23
N SER A 7 2.31 -1.64 20.82
CA SER A 7 1.07 -1.19 20.17
C SER A 7 1.06 0.30 19.83
N ARG A 8 2.00 1.09 20.36
CA ARG A 8 2.14 2.53 20.10
C ARG A 8 3.30 2.85 19.15
N LYS A 9 3.98 1.83 18.60
CA LYS A 9 5.00 2.04 17.59
C LYS A 9 4.35 2.58 16.31
N ASP A 10 4.99 3.55 15.70
CA ASP A 10 4.47 4.18 14.49
C ASP A 10 4.34 3.17 13.35
N ASN A 11 3.21 3.26 12.64
CA ASN A 11 2.88 2.43 11.48
C ASN A 11 2.97 0.91 11.75
N ILE A 12 2.77 0.47 12.99
CA ILE A 12 2.94 -0.94 13.38
C ILE A 12 2.05 -1.89 12.55
N ILE A 13 0.82 -1.49 12.23
CA ILE A 13 -0.10 -2.26 11.38
C ILE A 13 0.53 -2.46 9.99
N ASN A 14 0.99 -1.37 9.37
CA ASN A 14 1.59 -1.43 8.03
C ASN A 14 2.87 -2.26 8.02
N LYS A 15 3.74 -2.10 9.01
CA LYS A 15 4.98 -2.89 9.14
C LYS A 15 4.67 -4.39 9.22
N ILE A 16 3.68 -4.77 10.02
CA ILE A 16 3.29 -6.17 10.13
C ILE A 16 2.68 -6.68 8.82
N LEU A 17 1.72 -5.96 8.23
CA LEU A 17 1.11 -6.36 6.97
C LEU A 17 2.13 -6.48 5.83
N ALA A 18 3.11 -5.57 5.77
CA ALA A 18 4.22 -5.65 4.82
C ALA A 18 5.09 -6.87 5.08
N ARG A 19 5.44 -7.14 6.35
CA ARG A 19 6.22 -8.33 6.71
C ARG A 19 5.49 -9.65 6.41
N LEU A 20 4.15 -9.65 6.45
CA LEU A 20 3.33 -10.80 6.06
C LEU A 20 3.14 -10.91 4.53
N GLY A 21 3.72 -9.99 3.74
CA GLY A 21 3.62 -9.93 2.28
C GLY A 21 2.29 -9.40 1.75
N ILE A 22 1.45 -8.83 2.62
CA ILE A 22 0.11 -8.34 2.27
C ILE A 22 0.19 -6.94 1.68
N LEU A 23 0.94 -6.06 2.35
CA LEU A 23 1.20 -4.71 1.86
C LEU A 23 2.56 -4.64 1.16
N VAL A 24 2.61 -3.79 0.15
CA VAL A 24 3.81 -3.39 -0.56
C VAL A 24 3.91 -1.87 -0.46
N THR A 25 5.11 -1.37 -0.16
CA THR A 25 5.42 0.06 -0.17
C THR A 25 6.56 0.27 -1.14
N GLU A 26 6.32 1.01 -2.21
CA GLU A 26 7.25 1.17 -3.32
C GLU A 26 7.26 2.61 -3.84
N LYS A 27 8.45 3.06 -4.24
CA LYS A 27 8.56 4.23 -5.10
C LYS A 27 8.53 3.76 -6.54
N ILE A 28 7.58 4.28 -7.31
CA ILE A 28 7.43 3.96 -8.72
C ILE A 28 7.52 5.20 -9.59
N ILE A 29 7.90 5.00 -10.85
CA ILE A 29 7.86 6.04 -11.87
C ILE A 29 6.73 5.77 -12.84
N ILE A 30 5.92 6.80 -13.09
CA ILE A 30 4.92 6.78 -14.15
C ILE A 30 5.16 7.92 -15.14
N LYS A 31 4.87 7.67 -16.41
CA LYS A 31 4.76 8.71 -17.43
C LYS A 31 3.39 9.38 -17.28
N ILE A 32 3.37 10.69 -17.18
CA ILE A 32 2.13 11.46 -17.04
C ILE A 32 1.54 11.67 -18.43
N ASP A 33 0.34 11.16 -18.62
CA ASP A 33 -0.53 11.63 -19.71
C ASP A 33 -1.05 13.02 -19.34
N HIS A 34 -0.49 14.05 -19.97
CA HIS A 34 -0.90 15.44 -19.79
C HIS A 34 -1.80 15.94 -20.93
N HIS A 35 -2.43 15.05 -21.70
CA HIS A 35 -3.34 15.47 -22.76
C HIS A 35 -4.49 16.34 -22.21
N PRO A 36 -4.72 17.56 -22.75
CA PRO A 36 -5.68 18.49 -22.19
C PRO A 36 -7.12 17.96 -22.17
N ASP A 37 -7.84 18.27 -21.10
CA ASP A 37 -9.29 18.20 -21.06
C ASP A 37 -9.87 19.47 -21.69
N TYR A 38 -10.25 19.36 -22.98
CA TYR A 38 -10.81 20.48 -23.74
C TYR A 38 -12.18 20.97 -23.26
N ARG A 39 -12.79 20.29 -22.26
CA ARG A 39 -13.97 20.81 -21.56
C ARG A 39 -13.59 21.89 -20.54
N ILE A 40 -12.33 21.92 -20.11
CA ILE A 40 -11.79 22.85 -19.10
C ILE A 40 -10.97 23.96 -19.79
N SER A 41 -9.97 23.58 -20.60
CA SER A 41 -9.11 24.51 -21.35
C SER A 41 -9.34 24.37 -22.85
N GLN A 42 -9.77 25.43 -23.52
CA GLN A 42 -9.96 25.39 -24.98
C GLN A 42 -8.62 25.30 -25.70
N TYR A 43 -8.60 24.60 -26.85
CA TYR A 43 -7.43 24.55 -27.73
C TYR A 43 -7.08 25.95 -28.26
N ARG A 44 -5.83 26.38 -28.07
CA ARG A 44 -5.34 27.71 -28.48
C ARG A 44 -4.28 27.69 -29.59
N GLY A 45 -3.93 26.51 -30.11
CA GLY A 45 -2.95 26.39 -31.20
C GLY A 45 -1.57 26.88 -30.77
N GLU A 46 -1.07 27.92 -31.42
CA GLU A 46 0.28 28.48 -31.15
C GLU A 46 0.29 29.51 -30.01
N GLU A 47 -0.88 29.93 -29.51
CA GLU A 47 -0.94 30.83 -28.36
C GLU A 47 -0.59 30.05 -27.09
N GLU A 48 0.42 30.55 -26.38
CA GLU A 48 0.83 30.04 -25.08
C GLU A 48 -0.31 30.22 -24.07
N THR A 49 -0.70 29.12 -23.44
CA THR A 49 -1.83 29.11 -22.51
C THR A 49 -1.67 28.02 -21.47
N THR A 50 -2.41 28.15 -20.38
CA THR A 50 -2.52 27.12 -19.37
C THR A 50 -3.52 26.07 -19.81
N TYR A 51 -3.05 24.84 -20.00
CA TYR A 51 -3.89 23.68 -20.24
C TYR A 51 -4.11 22.91 -18.95
N TYR A 52 -5.31 22.36 -18.78
CA TYR A 52 -5.67 21.49 -17.66
C TYR A 52 -5.95 20.09 -18.19
N PHE A 53 -5.54 19.07 -17.45
CA PHE A 53 -5.78 17.68 -17.81
C PHE A 53 -6.37 16.89 -16.64
N ASN A 54 -7.12 15.85 -16.98
CA ASN A 54 -7.69 14.88 -16.06
C ASN A 54 -7.57 13.49 -16.68
N ASN A 55 -6.57 12.74 -16.23
CA ASN A 55 -6.20 11.46 -16.82
C ASN A 55 -6.08 10.39 -15.73
N SER A 56 -5.69 9.18 -16.15
CA SER A 56 -5.60 8.05 -15.23
C SER A 56 -4.44 7.14 -15.56
N TRP A 57 -3.82 6.60 -14.52
CA TRP A 57 -2.81 5.55 -14.60
C TRP A 57 -3.44 4.20 -14.23
N ASN A 58 -3.16 3.15 -15.02
CA ASN A 58 -3.64 1.78 -14.78
C ASN A 58 -2.59 0.97 -14.01
N PHE A 59 -3.01 0.32 -12.93
CA PHE A 59 -2.16 -0.52 -12.06
C PHE A 59 -2.55 -2.01 -12.02
N GLU A 60 -3.47 -2.46 -12.87
CA GLU A 60 -4.03 -3.83 -12.90
C GLU A 60 -2.97 -4.94 -12.86
N ASN A 61 -1.83 -4.74 -13.52
CA ASN A 61 -0.74 -5.71 -13.58
C ASN A 61 0.35 -5.49 -12.53
N LYS A 62 0.15 -4.58 -11.57
CA LYS A 62 1.14 -4.27 -10.53
C LYS A 62 0.63 -4.53 -9.12
N TYR A 63 -0.63 -4.21 -8.86
CA TYR A 63 -1.21 -4.27 -7.51
C TYR A 63 -2.64 -4.79 -7.56
N SER A 64 -3.03 -5.57 -6.56
CA SER A 64 -4.43 -5.97 -6.37
C SER A 64 -5.30 -4.76 -6.01
N SER A 65 -4.78 -3.85 -5.18
CA SER A 65 -5.46 -2.61 -4.81
C SER A 65 -4.45 -1.58 -4.32
N VAL A 66 -4.68 -0.29 -4.57
CA VAL A 66 -3.88 0.80 -4.04
C VAL A 66 -4.58 1.38 -2.80
N VAL A 67 -3.84 1.51 -1.70
CA VAL A 67 -4.33 2.05 -0.42
C VAL A 67 -4.06 3.53 -0.32
N ASN A 68 -2.83 3.94 -0.65
CA ASN A 68 -2.42 5.33 -0.63
C ASN A 68 -1.39 5.57 -1.74
N ILE A 69 -1.38 6.79 -2.25
CA ILE A 69 -0.43 7.21 -3.28
C ILE A 69 -0.13 8.70 -3.12
N ASN A 70 1.15 9.04 -3.10
CA ASN A 70 1.61 10.42 -2.99
C ASN A 70 2.53 10.75 -4.16
N VAL A 71 2.40 11.94 -4.72
CA VAL A 71 3.38 12.47 -5.67
C VAL A 71 4.57 12.98 -4.87
N ILE A 72 5.76 12.44 -5.15
CA ILE A 72 7.01 12.83 -4.50
C ILE A 72 7.66 13.93 -5.32
N ASP A 73 8.00 13.63 -6.57
CA ASP A 73 8.70 14.54 -7.47
C ASP A 73 8.24 14.38 -8.92
N LYS A 74 8.62 15.33 -9.76
CA LYS A 74 8.21 15.46 -11.17
C LYS A 74 9.40 15.90 -11.99
N TYR A 75 9.57 15.26 -13.14
CA TYR A 75 10.72 15.52 -14.01
C TYR A 75 10.30 15.46 -15.47
N ILE A 76 10.95 16.28 -16.27
CA ILE A 76 10.88 16.24 -17.73
C ILE A 76 12.16 15.59 -18.23
N PHE A 77 12.01 14.54 -19.03
CA PHE A 77 13.13 13.88 -19.69
C PHE A 77 12.94 13.91 -21.20
N HIS A 78 13.96 14.40 -21.90
CA HIS A 78 14.13 14.27 -23.33
C HIS A 78 14.90 13.00 -23.67
N TYR A 79 14.70 12.49 -24.88
CA TYR A 79 15.27 11.23 -25.38
C TYR A 79 16.80 11.18 -25.24
N ASP A 80 17.47 12.31 -25.45
CA ASP A 80 18.93 12.40 -25.27
C ASP A 80 19.37 12.31 -23.80
N ASN A 81 18.53 12.70 -22.83
CA ASN A 81 18.82 12.46 -21.41
C ASN A 81 18.88 10.96 -21.13
N PHE A 82 17.97 10.16 -21.69
CA PHE A 82 17.99 8.69 -21.54
C PHE A 82 19.28 8.06 -22.08
N LYS A 83 19.74 8.50 -23.27
CA LYS A 83 21.02 8.05 -23.83
C LYS A 83 22.19 8.42 -22.93
N HIS A 84 22.19 9.63 -22.40
CA HIS A 84 23.26 10.13 -21.55
C HIS A 84 23.33 9.31 -20.26
N LEU A 85 22.20 9.15 -19.55
CA LEU A 85 22.05 8.29 -18.38
C LEU A 85 22.53 6.86 -18.67
N SER A 86 22.12 6.30 -19.81
CA SER A 86 22.52 4.95 -20.22
C SER A 86 24.03 4.82 -20.41
N SER A 87 24.66 5.81 -21.04
CA SER A 87 26.11 5.82 -21.28
C SER A 87 26.93 6.07 -20.02
N GLU A 88 26.44 6.91 -19.11
CA GLU A 88 27.14 7.35 -17.91
C GLU A 88 27.10 6.29 -16.81
N TYR A 89 25.91 5.74 -16.56
CA TYR A 89 25.69 4.74 -15.50
C TYR A 89 25.76 3.30 -16.00
N GLY A 90 25.91 3.08 -17.31
CA GLY A 90 26.01 1.74 -17.89
C GLY A 90 24.72 0.92 -17.87
N ILE A 91 23.58 1.56 -17.60
CA ILE A 91 22.24 0.94 -17.59
C ILE A 91 21.69 0.91 -19.02
N SER A 92 21.20 -0.23 -19.51
CA SER A 92 20.78 -0.37 -20.91
C SER A 92 19.42 0.27 -21.18
N PHE A 93 19.37 1.28 -22.06
CA PHE A 93 18.10 1.84 -22.52
C PHE A 93 17.65 1.20 -23.85
N LEU A 94 16.55 0.46 -23.81
CA LEU A 94 15.99 -0.26 -24.98
C LEU A 94 14.95 0.55 -25.78
N GLY A 95 14.66 1.80 -25.40
CA GLY A 95 13.81 2.73 -26.16
C GLY A 95 12.30 2.56 -26.02
N TYR A 96 11.80 1.43 -25.51
CA TYR A 96 10.35 1.17 -25.36
C TYR A 96 9.86 1.05 -23.91
N ASN A 97 10.77 1.04 -22.93
CA ASN A 97 10.46 0.93 -21.51
C ASN A 97 11.07 2.09 -20.71
N GLU A 98 10.61 3.31 -20.98
CA GLU A 98 11.12 4.53 -20.36
C GLU A 98 10.99 4.50 -18.83
N CYS A 99 9.81 4.16 -18.31
CA CYS A 99 9.58 4.10 -16.86
C CYS A 99 10.40 3.01 -16.17
N GLY A 100 10.55 1.83 -16.78
CA GLY A 100 11.39 0.78 -16.21
C GLY A 100 12.87 1.16 -16.21
N PHE A 101 13.37 1.74 -17.29
CA PHE A 101 14.74 2.25 -17.33
C PHE A 101 14.99 3.32 -16.25
N LEU A 102 14.07 4.28 -16.12
CA LEU A 102 14.18 5.32 -15.08
C LEU A 102 14.08 4.71 -13.67
N GLN A 103 13.29 3.65 -13.49
CA GLN A 103 13.21 2.94 -12.22
C GLN A 103 14.58 2.34 -11.85
N ASP A 104 15.23 1.65 -12.79
CA ASP A 104 16.57 1.07 -12.59
C ASP A 104 17.60 2.17 -12.24
N VAL A 105 17.56 3.31 -12.95
CA VAL A 105 18.43 4.47 -12.67
C VAL A 105 18.17 5.03 -11.26
N MET A 106 16.90 5.18 -10.86
CA MET A 106 16.55 5.72 -9.53
C MET A 106 17.02 4.81 -8.39
N GLU A 107 16.99 3.49 -8.60
CA GLU A 107 17.41 2.51 -7.59
C GLU A 107 18.93 2.46 -7.42
N GLU A 108 19.70 2.56 -8.50
CA GLU A 108 21.17 2.53 -8.47
C GLU A 108 21.79 3.92 -8.20
N HIS A 109 21.16 4.98 -8.70
CA HIS A 109 21.69 6.35 -8.74
C HIS A 109 20.58 7.40 -8.48
N PRO A 110 20.08 7.53 -7.24
CA PRO A 110 18.94 8.39 -6.92
C PRO A 110 19.15 9.88 -7.22
N ASP A 111 20.40 10.36 -7.17
CA ASP A 111 20.74 11.77 -7.41
C ASP A 111 20.76 12.14 -8.91
N ALA A 112 20.79 11.15 -9.81
CA ALA A 112 20.91 11.34 -11.26
C ALA A 112 19.75 12.15 -11.88
N PHE A 113 18.58 12.14 -11.24
CA PHE A 113 17.38 12.78 -11.78
C PHE A 113 17.48 14.29 -11.73
N GLU A 114 18.06 14.85 -10.66
CA GLU A 114 18.24 16.29 -10.53
C GLU A 114 19.32 16.80 -11.51
N GLU A 115 20.36 16.00 -11.76
CA GLU A 115 21.48 16.37 -12.62
C GLU A 115 21.16 16.27 -14.13
N HIS A 116 20.35 15.29 -14.53
CA HIS A 116 20.17 14.95 -15.95
C HIS A 116 18.77 15.24 -16.52
N SER A 117 17.79 15.61 -15.70
CA SER A 117 16.48 16.03 -16.19
C SER A 117 16.43 17.54 -16.50
N PHE A 118 15.35 17.99 -17.13
CA PHE A 118 15.03 19.42 -17.22
C PHE A 118 14.26 19.96 -16.00
N GLY A 119 14.14 19.17 -14.92
CA GLY A 119 13.26 19.53 -13.81
C GLY A 119 11.80 19.59 -14.27
N THR A 120 11.10 20.69 -13.96
CA THR A 120 9.68 20.87 -14.31
C THR A 120 9.44 21.88 -15.44
N GLU A 121 10.49 22.40 -16.07
CA GLU A 121 10.38 23.47 -17.05
C GLU A 121 11.36 23.27 -18.22
N THR A 122 10.91 23.62 -19.42
CA THR A 122 11.71 23.77 -20.63
C THR A 122 11.30 25.07 -21.31
N ASP A 123 12.04 25.50 -22.33
CA ASP A 123 11.83 26.81 -22.99
C ASP A 123 10.36 27.10 -23.39
N ASN A 124 9.57 26.08 -23.77
CA ASN A 124 8.18 26.25 -24.22
C ASN A 124 7.15 25.46 -23.38
N PHE A 125 7.56 24.88 -22.25
CA PHE A 125 6.68 24.06 -21.43
C PHE A 125 7.02 24.13 -19.95
N THR A 126 6.01 24.40 -19.12
CA THR A 126 6.14 24.40 -17.66
C THR A 126 5.10 23.48 -17.03
N PHE A 127 5.54 22.45 -16.32
CA PHE A 127 4.66 21.54 -15.59
C PHE A 127 4.30 22.10 -14.22
N ASN A 128 3.10 22.64 -14.10
CA ASN A 128 2.68 23.40 -12.92
C ASN A 128 2.25 22.51 -11.76
N SER A 129 1.40 21.52 -12.02
CA SER A 129 0.79 20.74 -10.95
C SER A 129 0.39 19.33 -11.38
N LEU A 130 0.35 18.44 -10.39
CA LEU A 130 -0.16 17.09 -10.49
C LEU A 130 -0.71 16.74 -9.12
N ASN A 131 -1.97 16.37 -9.06
CA ASN A 131 -2.67 15.99 -7.85
C ASN A 131 -3.35 14.65 -8.08
N ILE A 132 -3.23 13.74 -7.13
CA ILE A 132 -4.05 12.53 -7.15
C ILE A 132 -5.46 12.90 -6.69
N LYS A 133 -6.46 12.64 -7.54
CA LYS A 133 -7.87 12.86 -7.18
C LYS A 133 -8.45 11.69 -6.41
N THR A 134 -8.30 10.49 -6.96
CA THR A 134 -8.94 9.30 -6.40
C THR A 134 -8.29 8.02 -6.93
N VAL A 135 -8.49 6.95 -6.19
CA VAL A 135 -8.10 5.60 -6.55
C VAL A 135 -9.38 4.77 -6.72
N ASP A 136 -9.56 4.21 -7.92
CA ASP A 136 -10.65 3.28 -8.23
C ASP A 136 -10.06 1.86 -8.29
N ASN A 137 -10.10 1.17 -7.15
CA ASN A 137 -9.62 -0.22 -7.03
C ASN A 137 -10.46 -1.21 -7.84
N LEU A 138 -11.72 -0.90 -8.16
CA LEU A 138 -12.55 -1.79 -8.98
C LEU A 138 -12.14 -1.76 -10.45
N LYS A 139 -11.65 -0.62 -10.93
CA LYS A 139 -11.15 -0.46 -12.31
C LYS A 139 -9.63 -0.49 -12.42
N HIS A 140 -8.93 -0.69 -11.30
CA HIS A 140 -7.48 -0.63 -11.19
C HIS A 140 -6.88 0.67 -11.75
N ARG A 141 -7.47 1.81 -11.41
CA ARG A 141 -7.04 3.13 -11.92
C ARG A 141 -6.79 4.15 -10.82
N VAL A 142 -5.68 4.87 -10.93
CA VAL A 142 -5.46 6.11 -10.19
C VAL A 142 -5.80 7.28 -11.10
N TYR A 143 -6.77 8.09 -10.70
CA TYR A 143 -7.14 9.32 -11.40
C TYR A 143 -6.36 10.50 -10.84
N TYR A 144 -5.81 11.31 -11.74
CA TYR A 144 -5.04 12.48 -11.41
C TYR A 144 -5.41 13.65 -12.31
N ASP A 145 -5.22 14.85 -11.80
CA ASP A 145 -5.37 16.09 -12.54
C ASP A 145 -4.12 16.95 -12.39
N GLY A 146 -3.98 17.90 -13.30
CA GLY A 146 -2.91 18.86 -13.22
C GLY A 146 -3.05 19.94 -14.27
N SER A 147 -1.98 20.70 -14.42
CA SER A 147 -1.89 21.76 -15.41
C SER A 147 -0.47 21.93 -15.89
N PHE A 148 -0.35 22.50 -17.08
CA PHE A 148 0.91 22.95 -17.65
C PHE A 148 0.69 24.23 -18.46
N ASP A 149 1.74 25.03 -18.61
CA ASP A 149 1.77 26.15 -19.54
C ASP A 149 2.56 25.72 -20.78
N GLY A 150 2.07 26.08 -21.97
CA GLY A 150 2.72 25.78 -23.24
C GLY A 150 1.80 26.04 -24.43
N THR A 151 2.20 25.57 -25.60
CA THR A 151 1.40 25.66 -26.83
C THR A 151 0.85 24.27 -27.23
N SER A 152 0.17 24.20 -28.37
CA SER A 152 -0.33 22.94 -28.90
C SER A 152 0.76 21.93 -29.28
N TYR A 153 2.00 22.38 -29.54
CA TYR A 153 3.11 21.49 -29.88
C TYR A 153 3.56 20.65 -28.68
N GLU A 154 3.37 21.16 -27.46
CA GLU A 154 3.80 20.51 -26.22
C GLU A 154 2.73 19.57 -25.64
N ILE A 155 1.54 19.47 -26.26
CA ILE A 155 0.48 18.54 -25.85
C ILE A 155 0.89 17.07 -26.07
N SER A 156 1.64 16.80 -27.13
CA SER A 156 2.11 15.46 -27.50
C SER A 156 3.52 15.54 -28.07
N PRO A 157 4.53 15.84 -27.22
CA PRO A 157 5.91 15.98 -27.65
C PRO A 157 6.44 14.69 -28.26
N THR A 158 7.31 14.82 -29.26
CA THR A 158 7.87 13.68 -29.99
C THR A 158 9.12 13.09 -29.36
N ASP A 159 9.83 13.89 -28.57
CA ASP A 159 11.21 13.65 -28.13
C ASP A 159 11.40 13.84 -26.63
N TRP A 160 10.39 14.28 -25.88
CA TRP A 160 10.41 14.34 -24.43
C TRP A 160 9.11 13.88 -23.79
N GLY A 161 9.10 13.71 -22.48
CA GLY A 161 7.89 13.39 -21.71
C GLY A 161 7.98 13.83 -20.25
N VAL A 162 6.81 13.93 -19.61
CA VAL A 162 6.68 14.21 -18.17
C VAL A 162 6.60 12.90 -17.40
N TYR A 163 7.40 12.80 -16.35
CA TYR A 163 7.46 11.64 -15.47
C TYR A 163 7.25 12.09 -14.03
N SER A 164 6.63 11.24 -13.22
CA SER A 164 6.45 11.51 -11.80
C SER A 164 6.86 10.31 -10.97
N ILE A 165 7.57 10.60 -9.88
CA ILE A 165 7.91 9.64 -8.84
C ILE A 165 6.76 9.63 -7.85
N LEU A 166 6.18 8.45 -7.64
CA LEU A 166 5.06 8.23 -6.73
C LEU A 166 5.49 7.31 -5.61
N ASP A 167 5.14 7.65 -4.38
CA ASP A 167 5.22 6.73 -3.23
C ASP A 167 3.87 6.04 -3.09
N VAL A 168 3.86 4.71 -3.25
CA VAL A 168 2.65 3.89 -3.31
C VAL A 168 2.64 2.92 -2.14
N ILE A 169 1.53 2.90 -1.41
CA ILE A 169 1.18 1.82 -0.49
C ILE A 169 0.04 1.03 -1.12
N ALA A 170 0.28 -0.25 -1.39
CA ALA A 170 -0.66 -1.10 -2.11
C ALA A 170 -0.76 -2.49 -1.50
N ILE A 171 -1.81 -3.23 -1.89
CA ILE A 171 -1.96 -4.66 -1.64
C ILE A 171 -1.23 -5.40 -2.75
N ASN A 172 -0.44 -6.40 -2.34
CA ASN A 172 0.33 -7.25 -3.26
C ASN A 172 -0.59 -7.85 -4.34
N ILE A 173 -0.13 -7.89 -5.60
CA ILE A 173 -0.88 -8.48 -6.71
C ILE A 173 -1.13 -9.97 -6.52
N ASP A 174 -0.20 -10.68 -5.88
CA ASP A 174 -0.29 -12.13 -5.66
C ASP A 174 -1.13 -12.48 -4.42
N ILE A 175 -1.88 -11.52 -3.85
CA ILE A 175 -2.63 -11.73 -2.60
C ILE A 175 -3.61 -12.90 -2.68
N ASP A 176 -4.19 -13.13 -3.86
CA ASP A 176 -5.15 -14.21 -4.11
C ASP A 176 -4.50 -15.59 -4.27
N GLU A 177 -3.19 -15.64 -4.48
CA GLU A 177 -2.40 -16.88 -4.47
C GLU A 177 -1.95 -17.26 -3.04
N MET A 178 -2.08 -16.33 -2.09
CA MET A 178 -1.73 -16.56 -0.69
C MET A 178 -2.88 -17.25 0.08
N PRO A 179 -2.62 -17.82 1.28
CA PRO A 179 -3.68 -18.34 2.12
C PRO A 179 -4.80 -17.31 2.35
N PHE A 180 -6.05 -17.74 2.19
CA PHE A 180 -7.23 -16.86 2.11
C PHE A 180 -7.38 -15.86 3.27
N TYR A 181 -6.92 -16.20 4.48
CA TYR A 181 -6.90 -15.25 5.60
C TYR A 181 -6.12 -13.97 5.29
N LYS A 182 -5.12 -14.00 4.40
CA LYS A 182 -4.37 -12.81 3.98
C LYS A 182 -5.20 -11.90 3.08
N SER A 183 -5.99 -12.44 2.15
CA SER A 183 -6.96 -11.67 1.38
C SER A 183 -8.02 -11.05 2.29
N LEU A 184 -8.46 -11.76 3.33
CA LEU A 184 -9.37 -11.19 4.34
C LEU A 184 -8.70 -10.06 5.16
N LEU A 185 -7.43 -10.20 5.53
CA LEU A 185 -6.68 -9.11 6.19
C LEU A 185 -6.54 -7.88 5.28
N ALA A 186 -6.25 -8.08 3.99
CA ALA A 186 -6.17 -7.02 3.00
C ALA A 186 -7.50 -6.27 2.87
N GLU A 187 -8.60 -7.00 2.68
CA GLU A 187 -9.95 -6.44 2.57
C GLU A 187 -10.35 -5.70 3.85
N SER A 188 -10.12 -6.30 5.02
CA SER A 188 -10.37 -5.62 6.30
C SER A 188 -9.60 -4.30 6.41
N TYR A 189 -8.36 -4.26 5.92
CA TYR A 189 -7.53 -3.06 5.97
C TYR A 189 -8.01 -1.98 4.99
N LEU A 190 -8.43 -2.35 3.78
CA LEU A 190 -9.08 -1.43 2.84
C LEU A 190 -10.36 -0.83 3.45
N LEU A 191 -11.22 -1.67 4.04
CA LEU A 191 -12.43 -1.24 4.72
C LEU A 191 -12.17 -0.27 5.90
N LEU A 192 -11.06 -0.46 6.62
CA LEU A 192 -10.62 0.49 7.65
C LEU A 192 -10.33 1.86 7.03
N LYS A 193 -9.59 1.91 5.92
CA LYS A 193 -9.25 3.15 5.21
C LYS A 193 -10.46 3.83 4.58
N GLU A 194 -11.45 3.06 4.16
CA GLU A 194 -12.75 3.54 3.69
C GLU A 194 -13.71 3.96 4.82
N LYS A 195 -13.27 3.88 6.09
CA LYS A 195 -14.07 4.22 7.29
C LYS A 195 -15.28 3.31 7.51
N LYS A 196 -15.28 2.11 6.92
CA LYS A 196 -16.30 1.07 7.10
C LYS A 196 -15.97 0.20 8.33
N TYR A 197 -15.85 0.83 9.50
CA TYR A 197 -15.24 0.23 10.70
C TYR A 197 -15.88 -1.07 11.18
N LYS A 198 -17.22 -1.16 11.20
CA LYS A 198 -17.92 -2.39 11.63
C LYS A 198 -17.62 -3.58 10.73
N LEU A 199 -17.61 -3.34 9.42
CA LEU A 199 -17.31 -4.38 8.44
C LEU A 199 -15.83 -4.76 8.50
N SER A 200 -14.94 -3.77 8.60
CA SER A 200 -13.51 -4.01 8.81
C SER A 200 -13.24 -4.90 10.03
N HIS A 201 -13.83 -4.60 11.20
CA HIS A 201 -13.68 -5.41 12.42
C HIS A 201 -14.21 -6.84 12.24
N PHE A 202 -15.37 -6.98 11.59
CA PHE A 202 -15.96 -8.29 11.33
C PHE A 202 -15.08 -9.14 10.40
N ILE A 203 -14.62 -8.58 9.29
CA ILE A 203 -13.73 -9.26 8.35
C ILE A 203 -12.38 -9.59 8.99
N LEU A 204 -11.84 -8.71 9.86
CA LEU A 204 -10.62 -8.99 10.62
C LEU A 204 -10.79 -10.22 11.52
N TYR A 205 -11.96 -10.37 12.16
CA TYR A 205 -12.26 -11.54 12.99
C TYR A 205 -12.31 -12.80 12.14
N SER A 206 -13.00 -12.74 10.99
CA SER A 206 -13.03 -13.85 10.03
C SER A 206 -11.64 -14.21 9.52
N ALA A 207 -10.76 -13.23 9.30
CA ALA A 207 -9.37 -13.45 8.92
C ALA A 207 -8.61 -14.20 10.02
N PHE A 208 -8.76 -13.78 11.28
CA PHE A 208 -8.08 -14.41 12.40
C PHE A 208 -8.58 -15.85 12.65
N GLU A 209 -9.89 -16.06 12.56
CA GLU A 209 -10.50 -17.39 12.65
C GLU A 209 -10.01 -18.30 11.51
N ASN A 210 -10.00 -17.80 10.28
CA ASN A 210 -9.51 -18.55 9.12
C ASN A 210 -8.03 -18.89 9.26
N PHE A 211 -7.19 -17.97 9.76
CA PHE A 211 -5.79 -18.24 10.06
C PHE A 211 -5.62 -19.39 11.05
N ILE A 212 -6.33 -19.36 12.18
CA ILE A 212 -6.24 -20.42 13.20
C ILE A 212 -6.66 -21.78 12.62
N ASN A 213 -7.78 -21.81 11.88
CA ASN A 213 -8.28 -23.05 11.28
C ASN A 213 -7.35 -23.56 10.18
N PHE A 214 -6.76 -22.68 9.37
CA PHE A 214 -5.82 -23.05 8.32
C PHE A 214 -4.53 -23.66 8.89
N GLU A 215 -3.94 -23.04 9.91
CA GLU A 215 -2.68 -23.51 10.49
C GLU A 215 -2.83 -24.80 11.32
N LEU A 216 -4.03 -25.10 11.80
CA LEU A 216 -4.35 -26.34 12.52
C LEU A 216 -4.98 -27.44 11.67
N ASP A 217 -5.32 -27.15 10.41
CA ASP A 217 -6.19 -28.01 9.60
C ASP A 217 -7.49 -28.39 10.35
N ALA A 218 -8.14 -27.38 10.93
CA ALA A 218 -9.23 -27.50 11.91
C ALA A 218 -10.56 -26.87 11.46
N GLN A 219 -10.77 -26.74 10.15
CA GLN A 219 -11.93 -26.08 9.54
C GLN A 219 -13.25 -26.77 9.94
N ASP A 220 -13.25 -28.11 10.05
CA ASP A 220 -14.43 -28.91 10.38
C ASP A 220 -14.60 -29.18 11.89
N ARG A 221 -13.69 -28.68 12.74
CA ARG A 221 -13.74 -28.91 14.20
C ARG A 221 -14.69 -27.89 14.86
N GLU A 222 -15.62 -28.35 15.69
CA GLU A 222 -16.58 -27.50 16.43
C GLU A 222 -15.99 -26.89 17.73
N ASP A 223 -14.69 -27.03 17.95
CA ASP A 223 -14.00 -26.51 19.13
C ASP A 223 -14.10 -24.97 19.22
N ARG A 224 -14.12 -24.44 20.45
CA ARG A 224 -14.12 -22.98 20.65
C ARG A 224 -12.85 -22.39 20.06
N LEU A 225 -12.96 -21.25 19.36
CA LEU A 225 -11.82 -20.62 18.71
C LEU A 225 -10.66 -20.28 19.67
N LYS A 226 -10.96 -19.94 20.93
CA LYS A 226 -9.95 -19.71 21.98
C LYS A 226 -9.15 -20.99 22.29
N ASP A 227 -9.84 -22.14 22.34
CA ASP A 227 -9.18 -23.42 22.61
C ASP A 227 -8.29 -23.83 21.44
N LYS A 228 -8.76 -23.62 20.19
CA LYS A 228 -7.96 -23.76 18.97
C LYS A 228 -6.74 -22.82 18.99
N LEU A 229 -6.90 -21.56 19.38
CA LEU A 229 -5.77 -20.63 19.50
C LEU A 229 -4.71 -21.14 20.50
N ASN A 230 -5.15 -21.71 21.62
CA ASN A 230 -4.24 -22.26 22.62
C ASN A 230 -3.51 -23.49 22.08
N GLU A 231 -4.22 -24.40 21.40
CA GLU A 231 -3.65 -25.57 20.71
C GLU A 231 -2.60 -25.15 19.67
N LEU A 232 -2.92 -24.16 18.84
CA LEU A 232 -2.04 -23.60 17.82
C LEU A 232 -0.75 -23.04 18.45
N PHE A 233 -0.85 -22.25 19.52
CA PHE A 233 0.34 -21.70 20.16
C PHE A 233 1.15 -22.78 20.89
N CYS A 234 0.51 -23.77 21.51
CA CYS A 234 1.19 -24.91 22.13
C CYS A 234 1.94 -25.80 21.13
N SER A 235 1.45 -25.92 19.89
CA SER A 235 2.11 -26.72 18.85
C SER A 235 3.48 -26.15 18.46
N LYS A 236 3.65 -24.83 18.61
CA LYS A 236 4.86 -24.10 18.19
C LYS A 236 5.74 -23.64 19.34
N PHE A 237 5.14 -23.37 20.50
CA PHE A 237 5.85 -22.86 21.68
C PHE A 237 5.68 -23.82 22.86
N PRO A 238 6.77 -24.50 23.30
CA PRO A 238 6.69 -25.55 24.32
C PRO A 238 6.18 -25.10 25.70
N ASN A 239 6.27 -23.79 26.03
CA ASN A 239 5.81 -23.25 27.31
C ASN A 239 5.19 -21.88 27.13
N LEU A 240 3.85 -21.85 27.09
CA LEU A 240 3.09 -20.59 26.96
C LEU A 240 3.18 -19.71 28.21
N GLY A 241 3.41 -20.27 29.40
CA GLY A 241 3.50 -19.51 30.65
C GLY A 241 4.64 -18.48 30.67
N ILE A 242 5.70 -18.73 29.88
CA ILE A 242 6.84 -17.80 29.72
C ILE A 242 6.79 -17.02 28.39
N HIS A 243 5.78 -17.28 27.55
CA HIS A 243 5.65 -16.67 26.24
C HIS A 243 5.02 -15.28 26.34
N GLN A 244 5.87 -14.25 26.45
CA GLN A 244 5.48 -12.88 26.77
C GLN A 244 4.35 -12.32 25.89
N ILE A 245 4.40 -12.52 24.57
CA ILE A 245 3.39 -11.94 23.67
C ILE A 245 2.01 -12.53 23.95
N TYR A 246 1.90 -13.85 23.85
CA TYR A 246 0.69 -14.61 24.13
C TYR A 246 0.10 -14.29 25.52
N THR A 247 0.88 -14.37 26.59
CA THR A 247 0.38 -14.09 27.95
C THR A 247 -0.04 -12.63 28.16
N SER A 248 0.51 -11.70 27.39
CA SER A 248 0.12 -10.28 27.46
C SER A 248 -1.12 -9.93 26.63
N THR A 249 -1.57 -10.82 25.74
CA THR A 249 -2.59 -10.51 24.72
C THR A 249 -3.80 -11.43 24.76
N VAL A 250 -3.67 -12.67 25.25
CA VAL A 250 -4.75 -13.66 25.23
C VAL A 250 -6.01 -13.21 25.98
N ASP A 251 -5.88 -12.41 27.03
CA ASP A 251 -7.02 -11.88 27.79
C ASP A 251 -7.85 -10.87 26.99
N LEU A 252 -7.31 -10.31 25.89
CA LEU A 252 -8.03 -9.43 24.99
C LEU A 252 -9.03 -10.19 24.09
N PHE A 253 -8.85 -11.50 23.95
CA PHE A 253 -9.64 -12.34 23.04
C PHE A 253 -11.13 -12.39 23.40
N ASP A 254 -11.45 -12.40 24.70
CA ASP A 254 -12.84 -12.50 25.16
C ASP A 254 -13.62 -11.23 24.79
N ASN A 255 -13.04 -10.05 25.04
CA ASN A 255 -13.62 -8.78 24.63
C ASN A 255 -13.75 -8.69 23.10
N TYR A 256 -12.71 -9.10 22.37
CA TYR A 256 -12.73 -9.11 20.90
C TYR A 256 -13.88 -9.97 20.34
N THR A 257 -14.14 -11.13 20.96
CA THR A 257 -15.26 -12.01 20.58
C THR A 257 -16.63 -11.41 20.94
N ILE A 258 -16.75 -10.76 22.10
CA ILE A 258 -17.98 -10.06 22.50
C ILE A 258 -18.31 -8.95 21.48
N GLU A 259 -17.32 -8.15 21.09
CA GLU A 259 -17.47 -7.08 20.11
C GLU A 259 -17.93 -7.63 18.76
N ARG A 260 -17.28 -8.69 18.24
CA ARG A 260 -17.69 -9.34 17.00
C ARG A 260 -19.14 -9.83 17.07
N ASN A 261 -19.52 -10.50 18.16
CA ASN A 261 -20.89 -11.02 18.33
C ASN A 261 -21.92 -9.88 18.37
N ALA A 262 -21.59 -8.76 19.01
CA ALA A 262 -22.46 -7.59 19.02
C ALA A 262 -22.66 -7.00 17.62
N ILE A 263 -21.58 -6.92 16.81
CA ILE A 263 -21.64 -6.49 15.40
C ILE A 263 -22.51 -7.45 14.59
N ALA A 264 -22.20 -8.76 14.63
CA ALA A 264 -22.85 -9.78 13.82
C ALA A 264 -24.36 -9.89 14.10
N HIS A 265 -24.77 -9.75 15.37
CA HIS A 265 -26.18 -9.83 15.75
C HIS A 265 -26.90 -8.47 15.76
N GLY A 266 -26.23 -7.38 15.37
CA GLY A 266 -26.78 -6.02 15.42
C GLY A 266 -27.22 -5.61 16.84
N ARG A 267 -26.61 -6.18 17.88
CA ARG A 267 -27.03 -5.96 19.27
C ARG A 267 -26.48 -4.63 19.78
N GLY A 268 -27.38 -3.66 19.94
CA GLY A 268 -27.09 -2.36 20.55
C GLY A 268 -26.41 -1.35 19.63
N ARG A 269 -26.33 -0.10 20.10
CA ARG A 269 -25.46 0.93 19.50
C ARG A 269 -24.01 0.68 19.90
N LEU A 270 -23.41 -0.43 19.45
CA LEU A 270 -21.95 -0.54 19.49
C LEU A 270 -21.39 0.46 18.48
N ASP A 271 -20.78 1.52 19.00
CA ASP A 271 -20.11 2.54 18.20
C ASP A 271 -18.67 2.09 17.95
N VAL A 272 -18.48 1.39 16.83
CA VAL A 272 -17.16 0.93 16.40
C VAL A 272 -16.49 2.06 15.63
N ASN A 273 -15.45 2.62 16.22
CA ASN A 273 -14.66 3.70 15.63
C ASN A 273 -13.29 3.19 15.15
N GLU A 274 -12.55 4.05 14.46
CA GLU A 274 -11.20 3.76 13.93
C GLU A 274 -10.26 3.18 14.99
N GLN A 275 -10.13 3.83 16.15
CA GLN A 275 -9.23 3.40 17.22
C GLN A 275 -9.54 2.00 17.74
N MET A 276 -10.82 1.62 17.77
CA MET A 276 -11.24 0.29 18.18
C MET A 276 -10.77 -0.75 17.16
N VAL A 277 -10.97 -0.49 15.88
CA VAL A 277 -10.53 -1.38 14.79
C VAL A 277 -9.01 -1.48 14.73
N GLU A 278 -8.29 -0.37 14.89
CA GLU A 278 -6.81 -0.37 14.95
C GLU A 278 -6.28 -1.21 16.11
N LYS A 279 -6.90 -1.12 17.30
CA LYS A 279 -6.55 -1.98 18.45
C LYS A 279 -6.79 -3.45 18.14
N SER A 280 -7.90 -3.79 17.48
CA SER A 280 -8.18 -5.15 17.04
C SER A 280 -7.15 -5.62 16.02
N PHE A 281 -6.76 -4.78 15.05
CA PHE A 281 -5.70 -5.09 14.09
C PHE A 281 -4.39 -5.39 14.81
N ILE A 282 -3.96 -4.50 15.71
CA ILE A 282 -2.71 -4.70 16.46
C ILE A 282 -2.77 -6.02 17.24
N PHE A 283 -3.89 -6.32 17.91
CA PHE A 283 -4.07 -7.58 18.62
C PHE A 283 -3.94 -8.81 17.70
N VAL A 284 -4.73 -8.87 16.63
CA VAL A 284 -4.75 -10.00 15.68
C VAL A 284 -3.40 -10.17 15.00
N LEU A 285 -2.87 -9.09 14.43
CA LEU A 285 -1.61 -9.09 13.70
C LEU A 285 -0.42 -9.44 14.60
N THR A 286 -0.45 -9.04 15.87
CA THR A 286 0.57 -9.43 16.87
C THR A 286 0.59 -10.94 17.06
N LEU A 287 -0.56 -11.57 17.26
CA LEU A 287 -0.65 -13.02 17.47
C LEU A 287 -0.24 -13.79 16.21
N MET A 288 -0.79 -13.41 15.05
CA MET A 288 -0.46 -14.04 13.77
C MET A 288 1.04 -13.94 13.44
N SER A 289 1.65 -12.78 13.68
CA SER A 289 3.08 -12.57 13.38
C SER A 289 3.98 -13.21 14.41
N SER A 290 3.59 -13.21 15.69
CA SER A 290 4.30 -13.95 16.74
C SER A 290 4.40 -15.43 16.38
N TYR A 291 3.29 -16.04 15.95
CA TYR A 291 3.27 -17.41 15.48
C TYR A 291 4.10 -17.59 14.21
N SER A 292 3.88 -16.79 13.17
CA SER A 292 4.52 -16.94 11.85
C SER A 292 6.04 -16.74 11.92
N LEU A 293 6.49 -15.74 12.68
CA LEU A 293 7.90 -15.34 12.79
C LEU A 293 8.62 -15.99 13.99
N HIS A 294 7.98 -16.90 14.70
CA HIS A 294 8.54 -17.61 15.86
C HIS A 294 9.10 -16.64 16.93
N SER A 295 8.30 -15.64 17.28
CA SER A 295 8.69 -14.60 18.24
C SER A 295 7.88 -14.70 19.50
N SER A 296 8.56 -14.88 20.64
CA SER A 296 7.91 -14.94 21.96
C SER A 296 7.93 -13.62 22.74
N LYS A 297 8.76 -12.66 22.30
CA LYS A 297 8.96 -11.36 22.95
C LYS A 297 8.67 -10.21 21.98
N PHE A 298 8.08 -9.12 22.48
CA PHE A 298 7.74 -7.96 21.65
C PHE A 298 8.94 -7.30 20.99
N GLU A 299 10.09 -7.27 21.68
CA GLU A 299 11.32 -6.69 21.12
C GLU A 299 11.77 -7.43 19.87
N ASP A 300 11.85 -8.76 19.97
CA ASP A 300 12.23 -9.64 18.86
C ASP A 300 11.24 -9.53 17.70
N LEU A 301 9.93 -9.54 18.00
CA LEU A 301 8.91 -9.36 16.96
C LEU A 301 9.08 -8.02 16.24
N TYR A 302 9.29 -6.93 16.99
CA TYR A 302 9.45 -5.59 16.41
C TYR A 302 10.69 -5.49 15.51
N THR A 303 11.80 -6.12 15.90
CA THR A 303 13.00 -6.21 15.06
C THR A 303 12.68 -6.92 13.75
N LYS A 304 12.03 -8.10 13.80
CA LYS A 304 11.75 -8.91 12.61
C LYS A 304 10.76 -8.27 11.62
N ILE A 305 9.83 -7.44 12.09
CA ILE A 305 8.87 -6.72 11.21
C ILE A 305 9.41 -5.37 10.72
N SER A 306 10.54 -4.92 11.25
CA SER A 306 11.17 -3.66 10.83
C SER A 306 12.34 -3.86 9.85
N THR A 307 12.67 -5.11 9.55
CA THR A 307 13.63 -5.54 8.52
C THR A 307 12.88 -6.04 7.30
#